data_AF-A0A0F9WDX7-F1
#
_entry.id   AF-A0A0F9WDX7-F1
#
_cell.length_a   1.000
_cell.length_b   1.000
_cell.length_c   1.000
_cell.angle_alpha   90.00
_cell.angle_beta   90.00
_cell.angle_gamma   90.00
#
_symmetry.space_group_name_H-M   'P 1'
#
loop_
_entity.id
_entity.type
_entity.pdbx_description
1 polymer ?
#
loop_
_entity_poly.entity_id
_entity_poly.type
_entity_poly.pdbx_seq_one_letter_code
_entity_poly.pdbx_strand_id
1 'polypeptide(L)'
;ATRLLYRYSRPYPRPYNIVTARSCPFNCTFCQHSGGAPYRARSIENVIEEIKLAYEKYNFNILIILDELFVANKKRMKDFCNALIEAKRVYGWDFDWMFQTHPNAGLDKESLALAKKAGCYFFAYGMESGSQRILDSMNKKSTVGQAIEAIKLAEEAEVGFGGNFIFGDPAETEETISETLAIYFEHCRTSSVFLGFIKPYPGSRVFDVCMEKGIFKDKRDFYEHIDESIVNMTSLPDIEFQRWVALLTAIEVTWAHIKATSGIYEEDTEAPEVAYLAHNGSKIYKITAVCPYCGQNILYRLPLPHKVDAANSWIGSSCTKCNRRIKVLI
;
A
#
# COMPACT_ATOMS: atom_id res chain seq x y z
N ALA A 1 -6.48 -7.72 1.55
CA ALA A 1 -6.67 -6.33 1.08
C ALA A 1 -5.42 -5.67 0.46
N THR A 2 -4.33 -6.40 0.15
CA THR A 2 -3.08 -5.81 -0.38
C THR A 2 -3.05 -5.54 -1.89
N ARG A 3 -3.97 -6.10 -2.69
CA ARG A 3 -3.93 -5.98 -4.15
C ARG A 3 -4.19 -4.56 -4.68
N LEU A 4 -4.88 -3.69 -3.93
CA LEU A 4 -5.14 -2.31 -4.36
C LEU A 4 -3.94 -1.38 -4.09
N LEU A 5 -3.12 -1.69 -3.07
CA LEU A 5 -1.93 -0.90 -2.73
C LEU A 5 -0.83 -0.96 -3.81
N TYR A 6 -0.74 -2.08 -4.51
CA TYR A 6 0.37 -2.39 -5.41
C TYR A 6 -0.07 -2.36 -6.86
N ARG A 7 -0.19 -1.16 -7.43
CA ARG A 7 -0.27 -1.04 -8.88
C ARG A 7 1.11 -1.32 -9.47
N TYR A 8 1.17 -2.15 -10.50
CA TYR A 8 2.40 -2.41 -11.23
C TYR A 8 2.70 -1.29 -12.23
N SER A 9 3.98 -0.91 -12.33
CA SER A 9 4.47 0.06 -13.33
C SER A 9 4.52 -0.52 -14.74
N ARG A 10 4.48 -1.86 -14.88
CA ARG A 10 4.64 -2.59 -16.14
C ARG A 10 3.28 -3.13 -16.65
N PRO A 11 3.06 -3.15 -17.98
CA PRO A 11 1.79 -3.61 -18.57
C PRO A 11 1.58 -5.13 -18.50
N TYR A 12 2.66 -5.92 -18.46
CA TYR A 12 2.63 -7.37 -18.26
C TYR A 12 3.46 -7.71 -17.00
N PRO A 13 2.90 -7.45 -15.81
CA PRO A 13 3.64 -7.60 -14.57
C PRO A 13 3.91 -9.08 -14.30
N ARG A 14 5.19 -9.40 -14.08
CA ARG A 14 5.69 -10.67 -13.57
C ARG A 14 6.32 -10.35 -12.22
N PRO A 15 5.53 -10.31 -11.15
CA PRO A 15 6.00 -9.94 -9.83
C PRO A 15 6.83 -11.06 -9.20
N TYR A 16 7.93 -10.68 -8.56
CA TYR A 16 8.71 -11.55 -7.69
C TYR A 16 8.80 -10.90 -6.31
N ASN A 17 8.50 -11.69 -5.27
CA ASN A 17 8.52 -11.22 -3.90
C ASN A 17 9.84 -11.64 -3.23
N ILE A 18 10.47 -10.72 -2.52
CA ILE A 18 11.69 -10.99 -1.75
C ILE A 18 11.56 -10.46 -0.33
N VAL A 19 12.19 -11.15 0.62
CA VAL A 19 12.39 -10.68 1.99
C VAL A 19 13.88 -10.40 2.18
N THR A 20 14.23 -9.13 2.39
CA THR A 20 15.60 -8.67 2.63
C THR A 20 15.89 -8.48 4.12
N ALA A 21 14.84 -8.30 4.93
CA ALA A 21 14.91 -8.16 6.37
C ALA A 21 13.64 -8.68 7.05
N ARG A 22 13.75 -9.05 8.32
CA ARG A 22 12.63 -9.51 9.14
C ARG A 22 12.55 -8.73 10.44
N SER A 23 11.31 -8.63 10.92
CA SER A 23 10.90 -7.95 12.14
C SER A 23 10.99 -6.42 12.04
N CYS A 24 10.29 -5.76 12.95
CA CYS A 24 10.24 -4.32 13.10
C CYS A 24 10.49 -3.99 14.58
N PRO A 25 11.46 -3.11 14.93
CA PRO A 25 11.77 -2.79 16.32
C PRO A 25 10.73 -1.86 16.97
N PHE A 26 9.76 -1.37 16.20
CA PHE A 26 8.65 -0.56 16.72
C PHE A 26 7.64 -1.45 17.46
N ASN A 27 6.94 -0.86 18.42
CA ASN A 27 5.97 -1.57 19.27
C ASN A 27 4.58 -0.92 19.16
N CYS A 28 4.07 -0.82 17.92
CA CYS A 28 2.77 -0.22 17.65
C CYS A 28 1.65 -1.08 18.25
N THR A 29 0.67 -0.46 18.90
CA THR A 29 -0.36 -1.19 19.69
C THR A 29 -1.23 -2.12 18.84
N PHE A 30 -1.47 -1.75 17.58
CA PHE A 30 -2.28 -2.51 16.63
C PHE A 30 -1.51 -3.64 15.92
N CYS A 31 -0.18 -3.70 16.05
CA CYS A 31 0.64 -4.68 15.35
C CYS A 31 0.69 -6.01 16.12
N GLN A 32 0.62 -7.14 15.39
CA GLN A 32 0.76 -8.48 15.98
C GLN A 32 2.19 -8.78 16.44
N HIS A 33 3.19 -8.06 15.92
CA HIS A 33 4.60 -8.19 16.33
C HIS A 33 4.93 -7.36 17.57
N SER A 34 3.96 -7.20 18.48
CA SER A 34 4.17 -6.49 19.74
C SER A 34 5.25 -7.22 20.56
N GLY A 35 6.28 -6.50 21.00
CA GLY A 35 7.42 -7.07 21.74
C GLY A 35 8.81 -6.71 21.21
N GLY A 36 8.94 -5.93 20.13
CA GLY A 36 10.23 -5.38 19.71
C GLY A 36 11.24 -6.44 19.28
N ALA A 37 10.81 -7.42 18.50
CA ALA A 37 11.70 -8.46 17.97
C ALA A 37 12.90 -7.81 17.26
N PRO A 38 14.13 -8.35 17.44
CA PRO A 38 15.32 -7.74 16.89
C PRO A 38 15.24 -7.71 15.36
N TYR A 39 15.45 -6.52 14.81
CA TYR A 39 15.56 -6.33 13.37
C TYR A 39 16.74 -7.14 12.83
N ARG A 40 16.49 -7.98 11.82
CA ARG A 40 17.52 -8.81 11.20
C ARG A 40 17.49 -8.62 9.70
N ALA A 41 18.56 -8.06 9.17
CA ALA A 41 18.75 -7.89 7.74
C ALA A 41 19.72 -8.94 7.17
N ARG A 42 19.43 -9.38 5.95
CA ARG A 42 20.38 -10.14 5.13
C ARG A 42 21.47 -9.20 4.61
N SER A 43 22.64 -9.76 4.30
CA SER A 43 23.70 -9.03 3.61
C SER A 43 23.23 -8.61 2.21
N ILE A 44 23.74 -7.49 1.69
CA ILE A 44 23.33 -6.99 0.38
C ILE A 44 23.75 -7.97 -0.71
N GLU A 45 24.92 -8.58 -0.58
CA GLU A 45 25.46 -9.57 -1.52
C GLU A 45 24.53 -10.79 -1.61
N ASN A 46 24.06 -11.29 -0.47
CA ASN A 46 23.14 -12.41 -0.42
C ASN A 46 21.78 -12.08 -1.05
N VAL A 47 21.30 -10.84 -0.91
CA VAL A 47 20.06 -10.37 -1.54
C VAL A 47 20.22 -10.22 -3.05
N ILE A 48 21.32 -9.65 -3.52
CA ILE A 48 21.61 -9.49 -4.95
C ILE A 48 21.78 -10.84 -5.64
N GLU A 49 22.40 -11.82 -4.99
CA GLU A 49 22.53 -13.18 -5.54
C GLU A 49 21.16 -13.87 -5.67
N GLU A 50 20.26 -13.71 -4.70
CA GLU A 50 18.88 -14.22 -4.83
C GLU A 50 18.13 -13.54 -5.98
N ILE A 51 18.26 -12.21 -6.11
CA ILE A 51 17.68 -11.44 -7.23
C ILE A 51 18.19 -11.99 -8.56
N LYS A 52 19.49 -12.28 -8.67
CA LYS A 52 20.11 -12.86 -9.86
C LYS A 52 19.49 -14.22 -10.21
N LEU A 53 19.52 -15.17 -9.28
CA LEU A 53 18.99 -16.52 -9.50
C LEU A 53 17.50 -16.48 -9.86
N ALA A 54 16.73 -15.60 -9.21
CA ALA A 54 15.31 -15.41 -9.49
C ALA A 54 15.08 -14.78 -10.87
N TYR A 55 15.89 -13.80 -11.28
CA TYR A 55 15.76 -13.16 -12.58
C TYR A 55 16.16 -14.13 -13.71
N GLU A 56 17.22 -14.90 -13.55
CA GLU A 56 17.63 -15.91 -14.54
C GLU A 56 16.56 -17.00 -14.72
N LYS A 57 15.90 -17.41 -13.62
CA LYS A 57 14.89 -18.48 -13.65
C LYS A 57 13.51 -18.03 -14.10
N TYR A 58 13.05 -16.86 -13.64
CA TYR A 58 11.67 -16.41 -13.82
C TYR A 58 11.55 -15.16 -14.71
N ASN A 59 12.68 -14.48 -14.95
CA ASN A 59 12.75 -13.25 -15.74
C ASN A 59 11.75 -12.20 -15.25
N PHE A 60 11.50 -12.10 -13.94
CA PHE A 60 10.50 -11.17 -13.39
C PHE A 60 10.78 -9.71 -13.81
N ASN A 61 9.75 -8.87 -13.88
CA ASN A 61 9.91 -7.45 -14.25
C ASN A 61 9.38 -6.48 -13.18
N ILE A 62 8.90 -7.00 -12.06
CA ILE A 62 8.55 -6.24 -10.85
C ILE A 62 9.15 -6.99 -9.66
N LEU A 63 9.96 -6.32 -8.85
CA LEU A 63 10.46 -6.82 -7.57
C LEU A 63 9.70 -6.16 -6.41
N ILE A 64 9.07 -6.95 -5.56
CA ILE A 64 8.34 -6.46 -4.37
C ILE A 64 9.13 -6.87 -3.13
N ILE A 65 9.60 -5.89 -2.38
CA ILE A 65 10.24 -6.12 -1.09
C ILE A 65 9.14 -6.19 -0.03
N LEU A 66 8.99 -7.37 0.60
CA LEU A 66 7.96 -7.67 1.59
C LEU A 66 8.38 -7.36 3.04
N ASP A 67 9.51 -6.68 3.22
CA ASP A 67 10.00 -6.33 4.55
C ASP A 67 9.00 -5.43 5.28
N GLU A 68 8.74 -5.75 6.56
CA GLU A 68 7.92 -4.90 7.45
C GLU A 68 8.56 -3.52 7.65
N LEU A 69 9.89 -3.47 7.60
CA LEU A 69 10.70 -2.28 7.70
C LEU A 69 11.91 -2.40 6.77
N PHE A 70 11.76 -2.01 5.50
CA PHE A 70 12.88 -2.07 4.58
C PHE A 70 14.01 -1.11 4.98
N VAL A 71 13.67 0.12 5.37
CA VAL A 71 14.64 1.17 5.71
C VAL A 71 14.72 1.35 7.22
N ALA A 72 15.37 0.40 7.89
CA ALA A 72 15.77 0.57 9.29
C ALA A 72 16.93 1.56 9.45
N ASN A 73 17.78 1.67 8.43
CA ASN A 73 18.88 2.62 8.36
C ASN A 73 19.08 3.08 6.90
N LYS A 74 19.14 4.40 6.68
CA LYS A 74 19.40 5.01 5.36
C LYS A 74 20.64 4.45 4.68
N LYS A 75 21.72 4.18 5.42
CA LYS A 75 22.96 3.65 4.84
C LYS A 75 22.68 2.34 4.10
N ARG A 76 21.93 1.42 4.71
CA ARG A 76 21.59 0.13 4.11
C ARG A 76 20.77 0.31 2.83
N MET A 77 19.81 1.24 2.82
CA MET A 77 19.04 1.55 1.62
C MET A 77 19.95 2.08 0.50
N LYS A 78 20.87 3.00 0.80
CA LYS A 78 21.84 3.52 -0.17
C LYS A 78 22.75 2.40 -0.70
N ASP A 79 23.27 1.55 0.18
CA ASP A 79 24.09 0.39 -0.18
C ASP A 79 23.33 -0.58 -1.12
N PHE A 80 22.07 -0.90 -0.78
CA PHE A 80 21.19 -1.72 -1.62
C PHE A 80 20.97 -1.11 -3.01
N CYS A 81 20.63 0.19 -3.07
CA CYS A 81 20.38 0.87 -4.33
C CYS A 81 21.63 0.88 -5.22
N ASN A 82 22.81 1.17 -4.65
CA ASN A 82 24.06 1.17 -5.40
C ASN A 82 24.42 -0.22 -5.94
N ALA A 83 24.29 -1.26 -5.11
CA ALA A 83 24.53 -2.64 -5.53
C ALA A 83 23.54 -3.07 -6.63
N LEU A 84 22.27 -2.67 -6.51
CA LEU A 84 21.25 -2.96 -7.50
C LEU A 84 21.51 -2.24 -8.84
N ILE A 85 21.90 -0.97 -8.82
CA ILE A 85 22.26 -0.20 -10.03
C ILE A 85 23.41 -0.90 -10.76
N GLU A 86 24.46 -1.28 -10.04
CA GLU A 86 25.62 -1.96 -10.62
C GLU A 86 25.25 -3.33 -11.18
N ALA A 87 24.48 -4.13 -10.42
CA ALA A 87 24.05 -5.45 -10.87
C ALA A 87 23.16 -5.36 -12.12
N LYS A 88 22.20 -4.42 -12.18
CA LYS A 88 21.38 -4.20 -13.38
C LYS A 88 22.23 -3.82 -14.59
N ARG A 89 23.28 -3.01 -14.40
CA ARG A 89 24.23 -2.64 -15.46
C ARG A 89 25.05 -3.84 -15.96
N VAL A 90 25.55 -4.67 -15.04
CA VAL A 90 26.41 -5.83 -15.36
C VAL A 90 25.62 -6.96 -16.00
N TYR A 91 24.44 -7.27 -15.48
CA TYR A 91 23.64 -8.42 -15.90
C TYR A 91 22.51 -8.07 -16.89
N GLY A 92 22.30 -6.79 -17.20
CA GLY A 92 21.28 -6.34 -18.14
C GLY A 92 19.84 -6.55 -17.66
N TRP A 93 19.61 -6.48 -16.33
CA TRP A 93 18.28 -6.68 -15.76
C TRP A 93 17.35 -5.49 -16.00
N ASP A 94 16.13 -5.77 -16.48
CA ASP A 94 15.06 -4.79 -16.67
C ASP A 94 13.83 -5.13 -15.81
N PHE A 95 13.81 -4.57 -14.60
CA PHE A 95 12.67 -4.63 -13.71
C PHE A 95 12.54 -3.35 -12.90
N ASP A 96 11.33 -3.04 -12.45
CA ASP A 96 11.11 -2.00 -11.45
C ASP A 96 10.96 -2.63 -10.07
N TRP A 97 11.15 -1.84 -9.01
CA TRP A 97 10.98 -2.35 -7.65
C TRP A 97 10.21 -1.39 -6.75
N MET A 98 9.70 -1.93 -5.65
CA MET A 98 8.97 -1.18 -4.65
C MET A 98 9.19 -1.75 -3.25
N PHE A 99 8.95 -0.92 -2.24
CA PHE A 99 9.15 -1.29 -0.84
C PHE A 99 8.17 -0.58 0.09
N GLN A 100 8.08 -1.07 1.33
CA GLN A 100 7.37 -0.39 2.41
C GLN A 100 8.34 -0.10 3.56
N THR A 101 8.10 0.98 4.28
CA THR A 101 8.91 1.33 5.45
C THR A 101 8.15 2.25 6.41
N HIS A 102 8.80 2.62 7.50
CA HIS A 102 8.26 3.51 8.52
C HIS A 102 8.56 4.98 8.20
N PRO A 103 7.69 5.96 8.55
CA PRO A 103 7.98 7.39 8.43
C PRO A 103 9.31 7.83 9.09
N ASN A 104 9.72 7.16 10.17
CA ASN A 104 11.01 7.38 10.85
C ASN A 104 12.24 6.88 10.08
N ALA A 105 12.08 6.26 8.91
CA ALA A 105 13.20 6.04 8.01
C ALA A 105 13.91 7.35 7.64
N GLY A 106 13.20 8.47 7.78
CA GLY A 106 13.73 9.81 7.62
C GLY A 106 14.11 10.12 6.18
N LEU A 107 13.51 9.42 5.20
CA LEU A 107 13.85 9.56 3.79
C LEU A 107 13.83 11.03 3.36
N ASP A 108 14.84 11.41 2.60
CA ASP A 108 15.01 12.74 2.01
C ASP A 108 15.02 12.63 0.48
N LYS A 109 15.08 13.78 -0.18
CA LYS A 109 15.11 13.87 -1.65
C LYS A 109 16.25 13.06 -2.26
N GLU A 110 17.44 13.07 -1.65
CA GLU A 110 18.60 12.31 -2.13
C GLU A 110 18.34 10.80 -2.06
N SER A 111 17.75 10.33 -0.96
CA SER A 111 17.40 8.92 -0.75
C SER A 111 16.41 8.43 -1.81
N LEU A 112 15.36 9.22 -2.10
CA LEU A 112 14.36 8.85 -3.10
C LEU A 112 14.90 8.98 -4.53
N ALA A 113 15.72 9.99 -4.83
CA ALA A 113 16.36 10.12 -6.13
C ALA A 113 17.29 8.93 -6.43
N LEU A 114 18.04 8.46 -5.43
CA LEU A 114 18.87 7.26 -5.56
C LEU A 114 18.01 6.00 -5.77
N ALA A 115 16.92 5.85 -5.02
CA ALA A 115 15.99 4.75 -5.21
C ALA A 115 15.39 4.76 -6.62
N LYS A 116 14.95 5.93 -7.10
CA LYS A 116 14.42 6.13 -8.46
C LYS A 116 15.45 5.71 -9.51
N LYS A 117 16.70 6.12 -9.36
CA LYS A 117 17.82 5.71 -10.24
C LYS A 117 18.03 4.19 -10.24
N ALA A 118 17.80 3.52 -9.12
CA ALA A 118 17.83 2.05 -9.02
C ALA A 118 16.59 1.36 -9.63
N GLY A 119 15.61 2.12 -10.14
CA GLY A 119 14.36 1.60 -10.69
C GLY A 119 13.23 1.49 -9.67
N CYS A 120 13.32 2.18 -8.53
CA CYS A 120 12.21 2.23 -7.58
C CYS A 120 11.09 3.07 -8.19
N TYR A 121 9.91 2.48 -8.33
CA TYR A 121 8.75 3.20 -8.88
C TYR A 121 7.74 3.58 -7.81
N PHE A 122 7.78 2.93 -6.64
CA PHE A 122 6.80 3.13 -5.59
C PHE A 122 7.36 2.81 -4.21
N PHE A 123 6.98 3.60 -3.20
CA PHE A 123 7.17 3.25 -1.80
C PHE A 123 5.93 3.57 -0.98
N ALA A 124 5.77 2.93 0.18
CA ALA A 124 4.64 3.20 1.05
C ALA A 124 5.02 3.32 2.52
N TYR A 125 4.26 4.15 3.24
CA TYR A 125 4.31 4.30 4.69
C TYR A 125 3.01 3.85 5.35
N GLY A 126 3.12 3.24 6.53
CA GLY A 126 2.02 3.22 7.49
C GLY A 126 1.83 4.60 8.08
N MET A 127 0.87 5.37 7.56
CA MET A 127 0.53 6.74 8.03
C MET A 127 -0.37 6.67 9.26
N GLU A 128 -1.32 5.74 9.26
CA GLU A 128 -2.24 5.33 10.32
C GLU A 128 -3.26 6.39 10.77
N SER A 129 -2.84 7.61 11.07
CA SER A 129 -3.75 8.70 11.46
C SER A 129 -3.22 10.07 11.04
N GLY A 130 -4.14 10.99 10.74
CA GLY A 130 -3.83 12.42 10.61
C GLY A 130 -3.92 13.18 11.94
N SER A 131 -4.21 12.48 13.04
CA SER A 131 -4.20 13.02 14.40
C SER A 131 -2.95 12.60 15.15
N GLN A 132 -2.17 13.56 15.66
CA GLN A 132 -1.00 13.23 16.47
C GLN A 132 -1.38 12.48 17.76
N ARG A 133 -2.54 12.80 18.35
CA ARG A 133 -3.06 12.13 19.56
C ARG A 133 -3.24 10.63 19.34
N ILE A 134 -3.73 10.25 18.16
CA ILE A 134 -3.95 8.84 17.80
C ILE A 134 -2.63 8.16 17.46
N LEU A 135 -1.72 8.82 16.74
CA LEU A 135 -0.37 8.28 16.51
C LEU A 135 0.38 7.99 17.81
N ASP A 136 0.20 8.85 18.81
CA ASP A 136 0.78 8.70 20.15
C ASP A 136 0.10 7.55 20.91
N SER A 137 -1.24 7.45 20.87
CA SER A 137 -2.02 6.31 21.41
C SER A 137 -1.57 4.97 20.81
N MET A 138 -1.37 4.94 19.49
CA MET A 138 -0.88 3.78 18.76
C MET A 138 0.58 3.43 19.08
N ASN A 139 1.30 4.26 19.83
CA ASN A 139 2.73 4.18 20.03
C ASN A 139 3.51 4.09 18.69
N LYS A 140 2.99 4.77 17.65
CA LYS A 140 3.52 4.67 16.28
C LYS A 140 4.89 5.35 16.14
N LYS A 141 5.21 6.26 17.05
CA LYS A 141 6.46 7.05 17.06
C LYS A 141 6.66 7.89 15.78
N SER A 142 5.63 8.22 15.03
CA SER A 142 5.71 9.11 13.86
C SER A 142 4.91 10.38 14.09
N THR A 143 5.14 11.38 13.23
CA THR A 143 4.36 12.62 13.22
C THR A 143 3.54 12.76 11.94
N VAL A 144 2.43 13.50 12.03
CA VAL A 144 1.60 13.83 10.86
C VAL A 144 2.42 14.54 9.78
N GLY A 145 3.31 15.47 10.20
CA GLY A 145 4.18 16.20 9.29
C GLY A 145 5.14 15.31 8.49
N GLN A 146 5.64 14.20 9.07
CA GLN A 146 6.48 13.25 8.32
C GLN A 146 5.71 12.60 7.16
N ALA A 147 4.42 12.34 7.35
CA ALA A 147 3.60 11.71 6.33
C ALA A 147 3.29 12.69 5.17
N ILE A 148 3.02 13.95 5.50
CA ILE A 148 2.81 15.03 4.50
C ILE A 148 4.10 15.26 3.70
N GLU A 149 5.24 15.37 4.38
CA GLU A 149 6.53 15.59 3.73
C GLU A 149 6.90 14.43 2.79
N ALA A 150 6.56 13.18 3.17
CA ALA A 150 6.80 12.02 2.31
C ALA A 150 6.08 12.10 0.96
N ILE A 151 4.83 12.59 0.96
CA ILE A 151 4.04 12.77 -0.27
C ILE A 151 4.71 13.81 -1.17
N LYS A 152 5.14 14.94 -0.59
CA LYS A 152 5.85 16.00 -1.32
C LYS A 152 7.17 15.50 -1.91
N LEU A 153 7.99 14.83 -1.09
CA LEU A 153 9.27 14.27 -1.53
C LEU A 153 9.07 13.22 -2.65
N ALA A 154 8.00 12.43 -2.60
CA ALA A 154 7.67 11.46 -3.62
C ALA A 154 7.34 12.13 -4.97
N GLU A 155 6.55 13.21 -4.95
CA GLU A 155 6.23 14.00 -6.15
C GLU A 155 7.50 14.64 -6.74
N GLU A 156 8.33 15.26 -5.90
CA GLU A 156 9.61 15.87 -6.34
C GLU A 156 10.62 14.86 -6.91
N ALA A 157 10.61 13.61 -6.42
CA ALA A 157 11.50 12.56 -6.88
C ALA A 157 10.90 11.70 -8.02
N GLU A 158 9.67 12.01 -8.45
CA GLU A 158 8.91 11.23 -9.44
C GLU A 158 8.77 9.73 -9.06
N VAL A 159 8.64 9.44 -7.77
CA VAL A 159 8.37 8.10 -7.23
C VAL A 159 6.93 8.06 -6.74
N GLY A 160 6.20 6.98 -7.00
CA GLY A 160 4.86 6.82 -6.46
C GLY A 160 4.87 6.66 -4.94
N PHE A 161 3.87 7.22 -4.29
CA PHE A 161 3.66 7.11 -2.84
C PHE A 161 2.36 6.38 -2.53
N GLY A 162 2.42 5.50 -1.52
CA GLY A 162 1.25 4.88 -0.92
C GLY A 162 1.22 4.99 0.60
N GLY A 163 0.04 4.77 1.15
CA GLY A 163 -0.12 4.66 2.59
C GLY A 163 -1.49 4.16 2.99
N ASN A 164 -1.71 4.06 4.29
CA ASN A 164 -3.01 3.70 4.85
C ASN A 164 -3.28 4.60 6.05
N PHE A 165 -4.55 5.00 6.20
CA PHE A 165 -5.13 5.43 7.47
C PHE A 165 -5.95 4.27 8.03
N ILE A 166 -5.83 4.01 9.33
CA ILE A 166 -6.58 2.97 10.04
C ILE A 166 -7.37 3.61 11.17
N PHE A 167 -8.69 3.45 11.14
CA PHE A 167 -9.61 4.03 12.12
C PHE A 167 -10.02 3.00 13.17
N GLY A 168 -10.46 3.50 14.32
CA GLY A 168 -11.03 2.69 15.40
C GLY A 168 -10.05 2.38 16.53
N ASP A 169 -9.00 3.19 16.71
CA ASP A 169 -8.16 3.13 17.91
C ASP A 169 -9.01 3.36 19.18
N PRO A 170 -8.69 2.76 20.34
CA PRO A 170 -9.43 3.02 21.57
C PRO A 170 -9.51 4.50 21.99
N ALA A 171 -8.56 5.34 21.56
CA ALA A 171 -8.54 6.78 21.81
C ALA A 171 -9.19 7.63 20.71
N GLU A 172 -9.76 6.99 19.67
CA GLU A 172 -10.41 7.65 18.54
C GLU A 172 -11.68 8.40 18.96
N THR A 173 -11.84 9.63 18.49
CA THR A 173 -13.06 10.45 18.64
C THR A 173 -13.48 11.03 17.28
N GLU A 174 -14.67 11.65 17.21
CA GLU A 174 -15.13 12.27 15.95
C GLU A 174 -14.17 13.34 15.44
N GLU A 175 -13.55 14.09 16.36
CA GLU A 175 -12.56 15.11 16.04
C GLU A 175 -11.32 14.50 15.38
N THR A 176 -10.81 13.37 15.88
CA THR A 176 -9.58 12.76 15.34
C THR A 176 -9.82 12.02 14.02
N ILE A 177 -11.04 11.48 13.85
CA ILE A 177 -11.49 10.99 12.54
C ILE A 177 -11.52 12.16 11.53
N SER A 178 -12.06 13.31 11.95
CA SER A 178 -12.15 14.52 11.12
C SER A 178 -10.77 15.09 10.77
N GLU A 179 -9.83 15.15 11.73
CA GLU A 179 -8.43 15.52 11.51
C GLU A 179 -7.77 14.62 10.44
N THR A 180 -7.99 13.31 10.55
CA THR A 180 -7.47 12.35 9.57
C THR A 180 -8.06 12.55 8.18
N LEU A 181 -9.38 12.79 8.09
CA LEU A 181 -10.03 13.08 6.82
C LEU A 181 -9.58 14.40 6.20
N ALA A 182 -9.31 15.43 7.01
CA ALA A 182 -8.76 16.69 6.53
C ALA A 182 -7.41 16.46 5.84
N ILE A 183 -6.47 15.75 6.49
CA ILE A 183 -5.18 15.37 5.89
C ILE A 183 -5.36 14.52 4.62
N TYR A 184 -6.31 13.58 4.64
CA TYR A 184 -6.60 12.75 3.48
C TYR A 184 -7.03 13.59 2.27
N PHE A 185 -8.03 14.47 2.45
CA PHE A 185 -8.57 15.27 1.35
C PHE A 185 -7.62 16.36 0.88
N GLU A 186 -6.82 16.94 1.78
CA GLU A 186 -5.88 18.01 1.47
C GLU A 186 -4.63 17.49 0.74
N HIS A 187 -4.04 16.38 1.21
CA HIS A 187 -2.72 15.92 0.73
C HIS A 187 -2.75 14.58 0.00
N CYS A 188 -3.68 13.68 0.35
CA CYS A 188 -3.61 12.28 -0.05
C CYS A 188 -4.58 11.90 -1.16
N ARG A 189 -5.57 12.76 -1.45
CA ARG A 189 -6.72 12.47 -2.33
C ARG A 189 -6.32 11.89 -3.68
N THR A 190 -5.18 12.29 -4.23
CA THR A 190 -4.71 11.79 -5.53
C THR A 190 -3.61 10.74 -5.42
N SER A 191 -3.13 10.44 -4.23
CA SER A 191 -2.08 9.45 -3.95
C SER A 191 -2.66 8.07 -3.69
N SER A 192 -1.84 7.02 -3.67
CA SER A 192 -2.29 5.66 -3.39
C SER A 192 -2.49 5.41 -1.88
N VAL A 193 -3.32 6.22 -1.23
CA VAL A 193 -3.60 6.16 0.22
C VAL A 193 -4.99 5.58 0.46
N PHE A 194 -5.08 4.55 1.30
CA PHE A 194 -6.32 3.82 1.59
C PHE A 194 -6.86 4.14 2.98
N LEU A 195 -8.19 4.09 3.12
CA LEU A 195 -8.89 4.19 4.39
C LEU A 195 -9.31 2.78 4.82
N GLY A 196 -8.91 2.37 6.02
CA GLY A 196 -9.25 1.07 6.58
C GLY A 196 -9.54 1.15 8.08
N PHE A 197 -9.79 -0.01 8.69
CA PHE A 197 -10.08 -0.10 10.12
C PHE A 197 -9.11 -1.04 10.80
N ILE A 198 -8.82 -0.76 12.08
CA ILE A 198 -8.02 -1.65 12.90
C ILE A 198 -8.76 -2.98 13.04
N LYS A 199 -8.08 -4.07 12.65
CA LYS A 199 -8.48 -5.43 13.02
C LYS A 199 -7.64 -5.86 14.21
N PRO A 200 -8.23 -6.08 15.41
CA PRO A 200 -7.48 -6.40 16.60
C PRO A 200 -7.02 -7.87 16.58
N TYR A 201 -5.95 -8.16 15.83
CA TYR A 201 -5.44 -9.53 15.74
C TYR A 201 -4.87 -10.02 17.09
N PRO A 202 -5.11 -11.29 17.48
CA PRO A 202 -4.50 -11.89 18.66
C PRO A 202 -2.97 -11.72 18.69
N GLY A 203 -2.44 -11.20 19.80
CA GLY A 203 -1.03 -10.85 19.96
C GLY A 203 -0.71 -9.36 19.76
N SER A 204 -1.71 -8.55 19.39
CA SER A 204 -1.62 -7.09 19.45
C SER A 204 -2.11 -6.56 20.80
N ARG A 205 -1.62 -5.39 21.23
CA ARG A 205 -2.06 -4.74 22.47
C ARG A 205 -3.54 -4.36 22.42
N VAL A 206 -4.04 -3.96 21.25
CA VAL A 206 -5.46 -3.65 21.05
C VAL A 206 -6.35 -4.87 21.20
N PHE A 207 -5.87 -6.08 20.87
CA PHE A 207 -6.62 -7.31 21.14
C PHE A 207 -6.74 -7.58 22.63
N ASP A 208 -5.69 -7.33 23.42
CA ASP A 208 -5.75 -7.45 24.88
C ASP A 208 -6.84 -6.51 25.45
N VAL A 209 -6.93 -5.28 24.93
CA VAL A 209 -8.00 -4.33 25.31
C VAL A 209 -9.39 -4.88 24.95
N CYS A 210 -9.56 -5.52 23.79
CA CYS A 210 -10.82 -6.15 23.43
C CYS A 210 -11.22 -7.27 24.41
N MET A 211 -10.26 -8.09 24.83
CA MET A 211 -10.47 -9.14 25.82
C MET A 211 -10.83 -8.57 27.19
N GLU A 212 -10.12 -7.53 27.64
CA GLU A 212 -10.39 -6.82 28.90
C GLU A 212 -11.78 -6.18 28.93
N LYS A 213 -12.24 -5.65 27.79
CA LYS A 213 -13.60 -5.09 27.63
C LYS A 213 -14.69 -6.15 27.42
N GLY A 214 -14.33 -7.44 27.30
CA GLY A 214 -15.27 -8.52 27.02
C GLY A 214 -15.89 -8.46 25.62
N ILE A 215 -15.23 -7.78 24.66
CA ILE A 215 -15.65 -7.73 23.25
C ILE A 215 -15.54 -9.12 22.61
N PHE A 216 -14.48 -9.86 22.95
CA PHE A 216 -14.27 -11.24 22.54
C PHE A 216 -14.17 -12.13 23.76
N LYS A 217 -14.71 -13.35 23.66
CA LYS A 217 -14.60 -14.36 24.72
C LYS A 217 -13.21 -14.98 24.77
N ASP A 218 -12.65 -15.26 23.61
CA ASP A 218 -11.31 -15.82 23.43
C ASP A 218 -10.78 -15.58 22.00
N LYS A 219 -9.62 -16.14 21.68
CA LYS A 219 -9.03 -16.02 20.34
C LYS A 219 -9.86 -16.71 19.26
N ARG A 220 -10.54 -17.82 19.60
CA ARG A 220 -11.36 -18.57 18.65
C ARG A 220 -12.60 -17.79 18.26
N ASP A 221 -13.24 -17.17 19.23
CA ASP A 221 -14.36 -16.24 19.04
C ASP A 221 -13.98 -15.12 18.05
N PHE A 222 -12.80 -14.50 18.21
CA PHE A 222 -12.31 -13.54 17.22
C PHE A 222 -12.17 -14.13 15.81
N TYR A 223 -11.56 -15.31 15.67
CA TYR A 223 -11.34 -15.91 14.35
C TYR A 223 -12.63 -16.37 13.67
N GLU A 224 -13.64 -16.78 14.44
CA GLU A 224 -14.95 -17.17 13.90
C GLU A 224 -15.74 -15.96 13.38
N HIS A 225 -15.52 -14.76 13.94
CA HIS A 225 -16.27 -13.54 13.59
C HIS A 225 -15.44 -12.44 12.88
N ILE A 226 -14.19 -12.74 12.47
CA ILE A 226 -13.23 -11.76 11.91
C ILE A 226 -13.72 -11.03 10.64
N ASP A 227 -14.67 -11.64 9.92
CA ASP A 227 -15.21 -11.14 8.67
C ASP A 227 -16.64 -10.56 8.80
N GLU A 228 -17.23 -10.59 9.99
CA GLU A 228 -18.64 -10.21 10.17
C GLU A 228 -18.86 -8.71 10.35
N SER A 229 -18.03 -8.03 11.15
CA SER A 229 -18.17 -6.58 11.34
C SER A 229 -16.90 -5.91 11.87
N ILE A 230 -16.80 -4.60 11.64
CA ILE A 230 -15.77 -3.75 12.21
C ILE A 230 -16.10 -3.54 13.69
N VAL A 231 -15.13 -3.86 14.55
CA VAL A 231 -15.27 -3.77 16.01
C VAL A 231 -15.20 -2.31 16.46
N ASN A 232 -16.18 -1.86 17.24
CA ASN A 232 -16.10 -0.57 17.92
C ASN A 232 -15.23 -0.68 19.19
N MET A 233 -13.98 -0.25 19.11
CA MET A 233 -13.07 -0.20 20.28
C MET A 233 -13.03 1.18 20.94
N THR A 234 -13.66 2.17 20.30
CA THR A 234 -13.64 3.60 20.66
C THR A 234 -14.54 3.89 21.87
N SER A 235 -14.60 5.17 22.29
CA SER A 235 -15.61 5.63 23.25
C SER A 235 -16.91 6.13 22.60
N LEU A 236 -17.02 6.10 21.27
CA LEU A 236 -18.20 6.56 20.55
C LEU A 236 -19.38 5.59 20.76
N PRO A 237 -20.62 6.09 20.85
CA PRO A 237 -21.80 5.24 20.75
C PRO A 237 -21.79 4.44 19.45
N ASP A 238 -22.21 3.17 19.49
CA ASP A 238 -22.15 2.27 18.32
C ASP A 238 -22.81 2.85 17.08
N ILE A 239 -23.94 3.54 17.24
CA ILE A 239 -24.65 4.18 16.12
C ILE A 239 -23.80 5.25 15.42
N GLU A 240 -23.02 6.04 16.17
CA GLU A 240 -22.15 7.07 15.60
C GLU A 240 -20.91 6.43 14.98
N PHE A 241 -20.31 5.43 15.63
CA PHE A 241 -19.21 4.67 15.05
C PHE A 241 -19.62 4.01 13.72
N GLN A 242 -20.80 3.39 13.65
CA GLN A 242 -21.32 2.78 12.42
C GLN A 242 -21.58 3.81 11.31
N ARG A 243 -22.00 5.04 11.64
CA ARG A 243 -22.11 6.13 10.66
C ARG A 243 -20.75 6.50 10.08
N TRP A 244 -19.72 6.61 10.92
CA TRP A 244 -18.35 6.83 10.45
C TRP A 244 -17.84 5.68 9.58
N VAL A 245 -18.10 4.43 10.00
CA VAL A 245 -17.76 3.24 9.22
C VAL A 245 -18.40 3.30 7.83
N ALA A 246 -19.69 3.62 7.74
CA ALA A 246 -20.41 3.73 6.48
C ALA A 246 -19.83 4.84 5.59
N LEU A 247 -19.55 6.02 6.15
CA LEU A 247 -18.97 7.14 5.41
C LEU A 247 -17.57 6.82 4.86
N LEU A 248 -16.67 6.33 5.71
CA LEU A 248 -15.29 5.98 5.34
C LEU A 248 -15.27 4.86 4.28
N THR A 249 -16.14 3.86 4.44
CA THR A 249 -16.31 2.79 3.45
C THR A 249 -16.83 3.34 2.13
N ALA A 250 -17.80 4.27 2.15
CA ALA A 250 -18.30 4.90 0.94
C ALA A 250 -17.20 5.71 0.23
N ILE A 251 -16.35 6.44 0.96
CA ILE A 251 -15.22 7.18 0.39
C ILE A 251 -14.23 6.21 -0.29
N GLU A 252 -13.84 5.15 0.40
CA GLU A 252 -12.85 4.18 -0.10
C GLU A 252 -13.39 3.34 -1.26
N VAL A 253 -14.67 2.96 -1.24
CA VAL A 253 -15.25 2.09 -2.27
C VAL A 253 -15.71 2.87 -3.48
N THR A 254 -16.26 4.08 -3.37
CA THR A 254 -16.89 4.77 -4.52
C THR A 254 -15.89 5.56 -5.38
N TRP A 255 -14.79 6.01 -4.79
CA TRP A 255 -13.83 6.93 -5.41
C TRP A 255 -14.52 8.15 -6.05
N ALA A 256 -15.63 8.63 -5.46
CA ALA A 256 -16.40 9.74 -6.01
C ALA A 256 -15.59 11.04 -6.11
N HIS A 257 -14.59 11.21 -5.26
CA HIS A 257 -13.66 12.35 -5.27
C HIS A 257 -12.49 12.18 -6.26
N ILE A 258 -12.31 11.03 -6.89
CA ILE A 258 -11.19 10.80 -7.81
C ILE A 258 -11.61 11.22 -9.22
N LYS A 259 -10.75 11.96 -9.93
CA LYS A 259 -11.02 12.33 -11.32
C LYS A 259 -11.25 11.09 -12.17
N ALA A 260 -12.33 11.12 -12.94
CA ALA A 260 -12.70 10.08 -13.87
C ALA A 260 -12.20 10.37 -15.28
N THR A 261 -11.98 9.30 -16.05
CA THR A 261 -11.77 9.33 -17.50
C THR A 261 -12.51 8.16 -18.13
N SER A 262 -12.95 8.31 -19.37
CA SER A 262 -13.45 7.19 -20.17
C SER A 262 -12.29 6.27 -20.55
N GLY A 263 -12.50 4.96 -20.44
CA GLY A 263 -11.61 3.95 -21.00
C GLY A 263 -12.16 3.39 -22.32
N ILE A 264 -11.29 2.81 -23.13
CA ILE A 264 -11.65 1.90 -24.23
C ILE A 264 -11.18 0.52 -23.80
N TYR A 265 -12.05 -0.48 -23.85
CA TYR A 265 -11.82 -1.84 -23.36
C TYR A 265 -11.96 -2.83 -24.50
N GLU A 266 -10.90 -3.59 -24.74
CA GLU A 266 -10.81 -4.60 -25.77
C GLU A 266 -10.29 -5.89 -25.14
N GLU A 267 -10.84 -7.04 -25.52
CA GLU A 267 -10.33 -8.33 -25.07
C GLU A 267 -8.89 -8.52 -25.57
N ASP A 268 -7.98 -8.87 -24.67
CA ASP A 268 -6.57 -9.14 -24.98
C ASP A 268 -6.42 -10.59 -25.45
N THR A 269 -6.63 -10.83 -26.74
CA THR A 269 -6.49 -12.14 -27.38
C THR A 269 -5.03 -12.63 -27.46
N GLU A 270 -4.07 -11.73 -27.22
CA GLU A 270 -2.63 -12.01 -27.23
C GLU A 270 -2.08 -12.18 -25.82
N ALA A 271 -2.93 -12.08 -24.78
CA ALA A 271 -2.49 -12.26 -23.41
C ALA A 271 -1.91 -13.68 -23.25
N PRO A 272 -0.70 -13.82 -22.66
CA PRO A 272 -0.12 -15.13 -22.43
C PRO A 272 -1.08 -16.02 -21.63
N GLU A 273 -1.22 -17.30 -21.99
CA GLU A 273 -2.01 -18.30 -21.22
C GLU A 273 -1.64 -18.34 -19.73
N VAL A 274 -0.43 -17.89 -19.40
CA VAL A 274 0.15 -17.86 -18.05
C VAL A 274 -0.18 -16.57 -17.28
N ALA A 275 -1.15 -15.78 -17.72
CA ALA A 275 -1.51 -14.59 -16.98
C ALA A 275 -2.09 -15.00 -15.61
N TYR A 276 -1.26 -14.89 -14.57
CA TYR A 276 -1.59 -15.03 -13.13
C TYR A 276 -2.82 -14.22 -12.66
N LEU A 277 -3.37 -13.39 -13.56
CA LEU A 277 -4.53 -12.55 -13.39
C LEU A 277 -5.85 -13.30 -13.71
N ALA A 278 -5.83 -14.30 -14.58
CA ALA A 278 -7.02 -15.06 -14.97
C ALA A 278 -7.34 -16.15 -13.93
N HIS A 279 -8.02 -15.78 -12.85
CA HIS A 279 -8.69 -16.74 -11.98
C HIS A 279 -10.15 -16.91 -12.43
N ASN A 280 -10.68 -18.14 -12.37
CA ASN A 280 -12.11 -18.46 -12.50
C ASN A 280 -12.78 -18.03 -13.83
N GLY A 281 -12.14 -18.27 -14.98
CA GLY A 281 -12.74 -17.98 -16.29
C GLY A 281 -12.81 -16.50 -16.67
N SER A 282 -12.08 -15.64 -15.96
CA SER A 282 -11.93 -14.23 -16.29
C SER A 282 -11.10 -14.06 -17.57
N LYS A 283 -11.56 -13.17 -18.47
CA LYS A 283 -10.80 -12.76 -19.65
C LYS A 283 -9.94 -11.54 -19.33
N ILE A 284 -8.85 -11.37 -20.06
CA ILE A 284 -7.96 -10.22 -19.89
C ILE A 284 -8.39 -9.15 -20.88
N TYR A 285 -8.44 -7.91 -20.43
CA TYR A 285 -8.80 -6.77 -21.25
C TYR A 285 -7.67 -5.76 -21.31
N LYS A 286 -7.36 -5.27 -22.51
CA LYS A 286 -6.58 -4.05 -22.76
C LYS A 286 -7.51 -2.87 -22.51
N ILE A 287 -7.19 -2.04 -21.52
CA ILE A 287 -7.96 -0.85 -21.19
C ILE A 287 -7.08 0.36 -21.45
N THR A 288 -7.43 1.17 -22.44
CA THR A 288 -6.72 2.41 -22.75
C THR A 288 -7.49 3.61 -22.22
N ALA A 289 -6.79 4.58 -21.64
CA ALA A 289 -7.40 5.81 -21.13
C ALA A 289 -6.40 6.96 -21.15
N VAL A 290 -6.90 8.19 -21.16
CA VAL A 290 -6.07 9.39 -21.05
C VAL A 290 -6.06 9.85 -19.59
N CYS A 291 -4.88 10.07 -19.02
CA CYS A 291 -4.78 10.56 -17.66
C CYS A 291 -5.44 11.95 -17.51
N PRO A 292 -6.45 12.14 -16.63
CA PRO A 292 -7.12 13.43 -16.45
C PRO A 292 -6.27 14.47 -15.68
N TYR A 293 -5.04 14.12 -15.31
CA TYR A 293 -4.10 15.00 -14.62
C TYR A 293 -2.93 15.44 -15.50
N CYS A 294 -2.34 14.53 -16.27
CA CYS A 294 -1.14 14.81 -17.07
C CYS A 294 -1.28 14.57 -18.57
N GLY A 295 -2.46 14.15 -19.06
CA GLY A 295 -2.73 13.90 -20.48
C GLY A 295 -2.03 12.67 -21.07
N GLN A 296 -1.30 11.89 -20.25
CA GLN A 296 -0.60 10.69 -20.70
C GLN A 296 -1.58 9.59 -21.09
N ASN A 297 -1.35 8.94 -22.23
CA ASN A 297 -2.02 7.69 -22.58
C ASN A 297 -1.57 6.58 -21.64
N ILE A 298 -2.53 5.91 -21.02
CA ILE A 298 -2.31 4.80 -20.10
C ILE A 298 -2.93 3.56 -20.71
N LEU A 299 -2.20 2.45 -20.61
CA LEU A 299 -2.65 1.13 -20.98
C LEU A 299 -2.64 0.25 -19.73
N TYR A 300 -3.80 -0.27 -19.38
CA TYR A 300 -3.98 -1.27 -18.35
C TYR A 300 -4.24 -2.63 -19.01
N ARG A 301 -3.80 -3.69 -18.35
CA ARG A 301 -4.21 -5.06 -18.65
C ARG A 301 -4.68 -5.70 -17.38
N LEU A 302 -5.98 -5.96 -17.29
CA LEU A 302 -6.62 -6.42 -16.07
C LEU A 302 -7.57 -7.58 -16.39
N PRO A 303 -7.67 -8.56 -15.48
CA PRO A 303 -8.70 -9.59 -15.59
C PRO A 303 -10.03 -8.95 -15.24
N LEU A 304 -11.03 -9.09 -16.10
CA LEU A 304 -12.40 -8.67 -15.79
C LEU A 304 -13.34 -9.88 -15.86
N PRO A 305 -14.37 -9.92 -15.01
CA PRO A 305 -15.40 -10.94 -15.10
C PRO A 305 -16.11 -10.86 -16.46
N HIS A 306 -16.54 -12.01 -17.00
CA HIS A 306 -17.10 -12.16 -18.34
C HIS A 306 -18.39 -11.32 -18.61
N LYS A 307 -19.01 -10.80 -17.55
CA LYS A 307 -20.18 -9.90 -17.60
C LYS A 307 -19.88 -8.67 -16.75
N VAL A 308 -19.13 -7.71 -17.29
CA VAL A 308 -19.14 -6.35 -16.75
C VAL A 308 -20.42 -5.71 -17.29
N ASP A 309 -21.39 -5.47 -16.42
CA ASP A 309 -22.59 -4.73 -16.78
C ASP A 309 -22.14 -3.29 -17.12
N ALA A 310 -22.11 -2.96 -18.41
CA ALA A 310 -21.39 -1.81 -18.97
C ALA A 310 -22.07 -0.45 -18.67
N ALA A 311 -23.21 -0.46 -17.99
CA ALA A 311 -23.87 0.75 -17.53
C ALA A 311 -23.49 1.01 -16.06
N ASN A 312 -22.45 1.82 -15.83
CA ASN A 312 -21.95 2.32 -14.52
C ASN A 312 -20.81 1.53 -13.86
N SER A 313 -20.08 0.70 -14.61
CA SER A 313 -18.90 0.04 -14.08
C SER A 313 -17.67 0.95 -14.15
N TRP A 314 -16.70 0.78 -13.24
CA TRP A 314 -15.44 1.52 -13.28
C TRP A 314 -14.33 0.72 -12.63
N ILE A 315 -13.09 1.05 -12.98
CA ILE A 315 -11.88 0.52 -12.35
C ILE A 315 -11.11 1.64 -11.66
N GLY A 316 -10.76 1.42 -10.40
CA GLY A 316 -9.79 2.22 -9.69
C GLY A 316 -8.38 1.85 -10.10
N SER A 317 -7.60 2.83 -10.56
CA SER A 317 -6.19 2.62 -10.86
C SER A 317 -5.38 3.89 -10.60
N SER A 318 -4.15 3.96 -11.10
CA SER A 318 -3.33 5.18 -11.09
C SER A 318 -2.75 5.47 -12.47
N CYS A 319 -2.08 6.60 -12.67
CA CYS A 319 -1.27 6.87 -13.86
C CYS A 319 0.15 6.32 -13.67
N THR A 320 0.74 5.66 -14.69
CA THR A 320 2.14 5.16 -14.60
C THR A 320 3.18 6.28 -14.67
N LYS A 321 2.77 7.49 -15.09
CA LYS A 321 3.65 8.66 -15.22
C LYS A 321 3.57 9.55 -13.99
N CYS A 322 2.40 10.12 -13.70
CA CYS A 322 2.24 11.04 -12.58
C CYS A 322 1.87 10.37 -11.26
N ASN A 323 1.74 9.03 -11.22
CA ASN A 323 1.39 8.23 -10.03
C ASN A 323 0.04 8.54 -9.37
N ARG A 324 -0.74 9.49 -9.89
CA ARG A 324 -2.04 9.87 -9.31
C ARG A 324 -3.11 8.81 -9.57
N ARG A 325 -3.96 8.55 -8.56
CA ARG A 325 -5.16 7.73 -8.67
C ARG A 325 -6.12 8.28 -9.72
N ILE A 326 -6.67 7.39 -10.52
CA ILE A 326 -7.67 7.69 -11.54
C ILE A 326 -8.81 6.68 -11.48
N LYS A 327 -10.01 7.16 -11.81
CA LYS A 327 -11.20 6.34 -11.98
C LYS A 327 -11.45 6.14 -13.48
N VAL A 328 -11.31 4.92 -13.99
CA VAL A 328 -11.55 4.62 -15.42
C VAL A 328 -12.96 4.08 -15.56
N LEU A 329 -13.82 4.80 -16.26
CA LEU A 329 -15.20 4.39 -16.52
C LEU A 329 -15.24 3.31 -17.60
N ILE A 330 -16.05 2.27 -17.36
CA ILE A 330 -16.34 1.15 -18.27
C ILE A 330 -17.80 1.17 -18.68
#